data_AF-A0A410Q287-F1
#
_entry.id   AF-A0A410Q287-F1
#
_cell.length_a   1.000
_cell.length_b   1.000
_cell.length_c   1.000
_cell.angle_alpha   90.00
_cell.angle_beta   90.00
_cell.angle_gamma   90.00
#
_symmetry.space_group_name_H-M   'P 1'
#
loop_
_entity.id
_entity.type
_entity.pdbx_description
1 polymer ?
#
loop_
_entity_poly.entity_id
_entity_poly.type
_entity_poly.pdbx_seq_one_letter_code
_entity_poly.pdbx_strand_id
1 'polypeptide(L)' 'MMSEARIKANRKYLKKMDDVIFRVKKGRKAQIKARAESLGMSLNAYMNSLIDRDMETHL' A
#
# COMPACT_ATOMS: atom_id res chain seq x y z
N MET A 1 -23.17 -2.87 -10.72
CA MET A 1 -22.34 -4.05 -11.04
C MET A 1 -21.09 -3.58 -11.77
N MET A 2 -19.89 -4.09 -11.46
CA MET A 2 -18.68 -3.75 -12.23
C MET A 2 -18.68 -4.48 -13.58
N SER A 3 -18.34 -3.79 -14.66
CA SER A 3 -18.27 -4.40 -15.99
C SER A 3 -17.15 -5.45 -16.07
N GLU A 4 -17.33 -6.46 -16.92
CA GLU A 4 -16.33 -7.51 -17.16
C GLU A 4 -14.97 -6.94 -17.59
N ALA A 5 -14.99 -5.85 -18.35
CA ALA A 5 -13.79 -5.11 -18.76
C ALA A 5 -13.00 -4.57 -17.55
N ARG A 6 -13.68 -4.03 -16.54
CA ARG A 6 -13.05 -3.51 -15.32
C ARG A 6 -12.43 -4.63 -14.46
N ILE A 7 -13.09 -5.79 -14.42
CA ILE A 7 -12.58 -6.98 -13.70
C ILE A 7 -11.30 -7.50 -14.38
N LYS A 8 -11.25 -7.54 -15.72
CA LYS A 8 -10.07 -7.99 -16.48
C LYS A 8 -8.89 -7.03 -16.32
N ALA A 9 -9.14 -5.72 -16.35
CA ALA A 9 -8.12 -4.71 -16.13
C ALA A 9 -7.51 -4.80 -14.72
N ASN A 10 -8.35 -4.93 -13.69
CA ASN A 10 -7.90 -5.12 -12.30
C ASN A 10 -7.02 -6.37 -12.14
N ARG A 11 -7.42 -7.51 -12.74
CA ARG A 11 -6.61 -8.74 -12.71
C ARG A 11 -5.26 -8.59 -13.39
N LYS A 12 -5.19 -7.89 -14.53
CA LYS A 12 -3.92 -7.64 -15.23
C LYS A 12 -2.98 -6.75 -14.42
N TYR A 13 -3.52 -5.79 -13.68
CA TYR A 13 -2.75 -4.91 -12.80
C TYR A 13 -2.19 -5.67 -11.59
N LEU A 14 -3.01 -6.49 -10.93
CA LEU A 14 -2.60 -7.29 -9.77
C LEU A 14 -1.51 -8.32 -10.11
N LYS A 15 -1.51 -8.90 -11.32
CA LYS A 15 -0.46 -9.84 -11.77
C LYS A 15 0.95 -9.25 -11.82
N LYS A 16 1.09 -7.92 -11.79
CA LYS A 16 2.40 -7.24 -11.82
C LYS A 16 2.92 -6.89 -10.43
N MET A 17 2.18 -7.23 -9.38
CA MET A 17 2.46 -6.82 -8.01
C MET A 17 2.70 -8.06 -7.15
N ASP A 18 3.68 -7.96 -6.25
CA ASP A 18 3.86 -8.93 -5.17
C ASP A 18 3.01 -8.50 -3.97
N ASP A 19 2.29 -9.47 -3.38
CA ASP A 19 1.44 -9.23 -2.23
C ASP A 19 2.23 -9.36 -0.92
N VAL A 20 2.19 -8.33 -0.08
CA VAL A 20 2.78 -8.34 1.27
C VAL A 20 1.68 -8.25 2.32
N ILE A 21 1.56 -9.28 3.15
CA ILE A 21 0.59 -9.30 4.26
C ILE A 21 1.24 -8.70 5.51
N PHE A 22 0.90 -7.45 5.82
CA PHE A 22 1.36 -6.78 7.03
C PHE A 22 0.35 -6.92 8.19
N ARG A 23 0.66 -7.77 9.17
CA ARG A 23 -0.18 -7.97 10.36
C ARG A 23 0.27 -7.06 11.50
N VAL A 24 -0.66 -6.31 12.06
CA VAL A 24 -0.43 -5.43 13.21
C VAL A 24 -1.49 -5.65 14.28
N LYS A 25 -1.19 -5.25 15.52
CA LYS A 25 -2.16 -5.26 16.62
C LYS A 25 -3.40 -4.44 16.26
N LYS A 26 -4.55 -4.81 16.84
CA LYS A 26 -5.82 -4.09 16.66
C LYS A 26 -5.63 -2.61 17.01
N GLY A 27 -6.18 -1.72 16.17
CA GLY A 27 -6.06 -0.27 16.31
C GLY A 27 -4.81 0.34 15.65
N ARG A 28 -3.70 -0.40 15.54
CA ARG A 28 -2.46 0.14 14.96
C ARG A 28 -2.61 0.52 13.48
N LYS A 29 -3.39 -0.26 12.72
CA LYS A 29 -3.68 0.06 11.31
C LYS A 29 -4.32 1.45 11.14
N ALA A 30 -5.24 1.83 12.04
CA ALA A 30 -5.90 3.12 11.98
C ALA A 30 -4.91 4.28 12.25
N GLN A 31 -4.01 4.10 13.21
CA GLN A 31 -2.94 5.07 13.49
C GLN A 31 -2.02 5.29 12.27
N ILE A 32 -1.61 4.20 11.61
CA ILE A 32 -0.76 4.28 10.41
C ILE A 32 -1.52 4.98 9.26
N LYS A 33 -2.81 4.66 9.08
CA LYS A 33 -3.65 5.31 8.07
C LYS A 33 -3.79 6.81 8.31
N ALA A 34 -4.07 7.22 9.55
CA ALA A 34 -4.17 8.63 9.92
C ALA A 34 -2.86 9.39 9.68
N ARG A 35 -1.71 8.75 9.96
CA ARG A 35 -0.40 9.33 9.64
C ARG A 35 -0.20 9.50 8.14
N ALA A 36 -0.51 8.49 7.33
CA ALA A 36 -0.42 8.58 5.88
C ALA A 36 -1.32 9.71 5.33
N GLU A 37 -2.56 9.81 5.81
CA GLU A 37 -3.52 10.86 5.45
C GLU A 37 -3.01 12.26 5.85
N SER A 38 -2.41 12.41 7.03
CA SER A 38 -1.81 13.68 7.47
C SER A 38 -0.65 14.15 6.59
N LEU A 39 -0.03 13.22 5.84
CA LEU A 39 1.04 13.50 4.88
C LEU A 39 0.52 13.61 3.43
N GLY A 40 -0.80 13.53 3.21
CA GLY A 40 -1.41 13.54 1.88
C GLY A 40 -1.11 12.28 1.07
N MET A 41 -0.70 11.19 1.71
CA MET A 41 -0.28 9.95 1.07
C MET A 41 -1.33 8.84 1.23
N SER A 42 -1.41 7.95 0.24
CA SER A 42 -2.08 6.67 0.44
C SER A 42 -1.29 5.81 1.44
N LEU A 43 -1.96 4.88 2.12
CA LEU A 43 -1.29 3.96 3.04
C LEU A 43 -0.16 3.17 2.35
N ASN A 44 -0.37 2.76 1.10
CA ASN A 44 0.63 2.04 0.31
C ASN A 44 1.83 2.92 -0.05
N ALA A 45 1.58 4.14 -0.54
CA ALA A 45 2.64 5.09 -0.86
C ALA A 45 3.47 5.45 0.39
N TYR A 46 2.80 5.64 1.54
CA TYR A 46 3.46 5.89 2.81
C TYR A 46 4.39 4.73 3.21
N MET A 47 3.90 3.48 3.18
CA MET A 47 4.70 2.30 3.49
C MET A 47 5.91 2.16 2.55
N ASN A 48 5.70 2.27 1.24
CA ASN A 48 6.80 2.18 0.26
C ASN A 48 7.84 3.28 0.49
N SER A 49 7.42 4.53 0.69
CA SER A 49 8.36 5.64 0.92
C SER A 49 9.24 5.46 2.17
N LEU A 50 8.72 4.78 3.20
CA LEU A 50 9.49 4.47 4.40
C LEU A 50 10.53 3.38 4.14
N ILE A 51 10.14 2.34 3.39
CA ILE A 51 11.03 1.24 3.01
C ILE A 51 12.12 1.77 2.08
N ASP A 52 11.76 2.55 1.05
CA ASP A 52 12.72 3.12 0.10
C ASP A 52 13.75 4.00 0.83
N ARG A 53 13.28 4.86 1.75
CA ARG A 53 14.17 5.70 2.57
C ARG A 53 15.11 4.88 3.46
N ASP A 54 14.59 3.83 4.09
CA ASP A 54 15.38 2.93 4.94
C ASP A 54 16.47 2.23 4.11
N MET A 55 16.09 1.69 2.95
CA MET A 55 17.00 1.01 2.02
C MET A 55 18.05 1.94 1.41
N GLU A 56 17.68 3.18 1.05
CA GLU A 56 18.62 4.21 0.56
C GLU A 56 19.62 4.65 1.63
N THR A 57 19.25 4.62 2.91
CA THR A 57 20.14 4.99 4.02
C THR A 57 21.19 3.90 4.33
N HIS A 58 21.09 2.74 3.69
CA HIS A 58 21.98 1.58 3.91
C HIS A 58 22.86 1.24 2.69
N LEU A 59 22.91 2.12 1.69
CA LEU A 59 23.82 2.09 0.54
C LEU A 59 24.93 3.14 0.71
#